data_AF-A0A0D7B6A9-F1
#
_entry.id   AF-A0A0D7B6A9-F1
#
_cell.length_a   1.000
_cell.length_b   1.000
_cell.length_c   1.000
_cell.angle_alpha   90.00
_cell.angle_beta   90.00
_cell.angle_gamma   90.00
#
_symmetry.space_group_name_H-M   'P 1'
#
loop_
_entity.id
_entity.type
_entity.pdbx_description
1 polymer ?
#
loop_
_entity_poly.entity_id
_entity_poly.type
_entity_poly.pdbx_seq_one_letter_code
_entity_poly.pdbx_strand_id
1 'polypeptide(L)'
;ELLITVHGYADLLVATILTFKPTILYQSPMISAVNKLSGLPLSDPTPPAARGFNQAIASMVAAIGIGQIVGAKAGPVMRTTFVSMYAVWGILSLATCLTDMGSATVLFSGINHSVFAGVVY
;
A
#
# COMPACT_ATOMS: atom_id res chain seq x y z
N GLU A 1 -17.13 1.97 7.94
CA GLU A 1 -16.51 2.72 9.05
C GLU A 1 -15.45 1.90 9.79
N LEU A 2 -15.79 0.86 10.55
CA LEU A 2 -14.79 0.06 11.30
C LEU A 2 -13.64 -0.45 10.42
N LEU A 3 -13.97 -1.02 9.25
CA LEU A 3 -12.95 -1.54 8.31
C LEU A 3 -11.99 -0.44 7.82
N ILE A 4 -12.50 0.77 7.55
CA ILE A 4 -11.69 1.92 7.12
C ILE A 4 -10.78 2.36 8.27
N THR A 5 -11.30 2.42 9.50
CA THR A 5 -10.47 2.76 10.67
C THR A 5 -9.36 1.73 10.91
N VAL A 6 -9.67 0.43 10.81
CA VAL A 6 -8.69 -0.65 10.97
C VAL A 6 -7.63 -0.58 9.86
N HIS A 7 -8.03 -0.33 8.61
CA HIS A 7 -7.11 -0.14 7.49
C HIS A 7 -6.18 1.07 7.75
N GLY A 8 -6.72 2.20 8.25
CA GLY A 8 -5.91 3.36 8.60
C GLY A 8 -4.86 3.08 9.68
N TYR A 9 -5.17 2.26 10.69
CA TYR A 9 -4.16 1.81 11.66
C TYR A 9 -3.12 0.86 11.05
N ALA A 10 -3.54 -0.01 10.12
CA ALA A 10 -2.61 -0.87 9.38
C ALA A 10 -1.64 -0.03 8.54
N ASP A 11 -2.12 1.05 7.91
CA ASP A 11 -1.27 1.99 7.16
C ASP A 11 -0.24 2.67 8.07
N LEU A 12 -0.62 3.09 9.28
CA LEU A 12 0.34 3.63 10.26
C LEU A 12 1.42 2.62 10.64
N LEU A 13 1.05 1.34 10.78
CA LEU A 13 2.01 0.27 11.04
C LEU A 13 2.94 0.06 9.83
N VAL A 14 2.40 0.02 8.62
CA VAL A 14 3.19 -0.09 7.37
C VAL A 14 4.16 1.08 7.25
N ALA A 15 3.69 2.31 7.48
CA ALA A 15 4.54 3.50 7.49
C ALA A 15 5.67 3.41 8.52
N THR A 16 5.36 2.96 9.74
CA THR A 16 6.38 2.73 10.78
C THR A 16 7.42 1.72 10.33
N ILE A 17 7.00 0.60 9.72
CA ILE A 17 7.93 -0.42 9.22
C ILE A 17 8.77 0.13 8.06
N LEU A 18 8.18 0.89 7.12
CA LEU A 18 8.92 1.52 6.03
C LEU A 18 9.97 2.51 6.52
N THR A 19 9.67 3.25 7.59
CA THR A 19 10.58 4.23 8.20
C THR A 19 11.81 3.56 8.79
N PHE A 20 11.63 2.46 9.53
CA PHE A 20 12.71 1.87 10.34
C PHE A 20 13.33 0.61 9.75
N LYS A 21 12.54 -0.24 9.10
CA LYS A 21 12.97 -1.56 8.61
C LYS A 21 12.14 -2.04 7.40
N PRO A 22 12.24 -1.36 6.24
CA PRO A 22 11.44 -1.67 5.05
C PRO A 22 11.64 -3.10 4.51
N THR A 23 12.77 -3.74 4.84
CA THR A 23 13.04 -5.14 4.48
C THR A 23 11.98 -6.10 5.02
N ILE A 24 11.36 -5.80 6.17
CA ILE A 24 10.27 -6.62 6.72
C ILE A 24 9.10 -6.73 5.73
N LEU A 25 8.77 -5.65 5.00
CA LEU A 25 7.67 -5.64 4.04
C LEU A 25 8.10 -6.25 2.71
N TYR A 26 9.19 -5.75 2.14
CA TYR A 26 9.63 -6.10 0.79
C TYR A 26 10.15 -7.53 0.65
N GLN A 27 10.62 -8.12 1.76
CA GLN A 27 11.07 -9.52 1.82
C GLN A 27 10.12 -10.40 2.64
N SER A 28 8.89 -9.94 2.89
CA SER A 28 7.90 -10.74 3.59
C SER A 28 7.55 -12.02 2.81
N PRO A 29 7.02 -13.06 3.48
CA PRO A 29 6.60 -14.28 2.80
C PRO A 29 5.53 -14.04 1.74
N MET A 30 4.65 -13.06 1.95
CA MET A 30 3.58 -12.69 1.01
C MET A 30 4.18 -12.11 -0.27
N ILE A 31 5.07 -11.12 -0.17
CA ILE A 31 5.75 -10.55 -1.34
C ILE A 31 6.62 -11.60 -2.03
N SER A 32 7.28 -12.48 -1.26
CA SER A 32 8.05 -13.60 -1.81
C SER A 32 7.18 -14.58 -2.60
N ALA A 33 5.97 -14.87 -2.13
CA ALA A 33 5.02 -15.70 -2.87
C ALA A 33 4.57 -15.03 -4.17
N VAL A 34 4.27 -13.72 -4.13
CA VAL A 34 3.93 -12.94 -5.34
C VAL A 34 5.09 -12.91 -6.33
N ASN A 35 6.33 -12.72 -5.87
CA ASN A 35 7.52 -12.80 -6.71
C ASN A 35 7.63 -14.16 -7.41
N LYS A 36 7.46 -15.27 -6.67
CA LYS A 36 7.49 -16.63 -7.25
C LYS A 36 6.38 -16.88 -8.26
N LEU A 37 5.18 -16.36 -8.02
CA LEU A 37 4.01 -16.59 -8.87
C LEU A 37 4.00 -15.71 -10.12
N SER A 38 4.45 -14.46 -10.01
CA SER A 38 4.40 -13.48 -11.09
C SER A 38 5.70 -13.36 -11.90
N GLY A 39 6.84 -13.78 -11.34
CA GLY A 39 8.16 -13.53 -11.90
C GLY A 39 8.66 -12.09 -11.75
N LEU A 40 7.86 -11.18 -11.17
CA LEU A 40 8.27 -9.78 -10.96
C LEU A 40 9.34 -9.66 -9.88
N PRO A 41 10.32 -8.75 -10.02
CA PRO A 41 11.43 -8.62 -9.07
C PRO A 41 10.97 -8.20 -7.68
N LEU A 42 11.74 -8.57 -6.66
CA LEU A 42 11.58 -8.05 -5.30
C LEU A 42 12.11 -6.61 -5.22
N SER A 43 11.47 -5.75 -4.42
CA SER A 43 11.99 -4.41 -4.16
C SER A 43 13.21 -4.47 -3.22
N ASP A 44 14.31 -3.81 -3.60
CA ASP A 44 15.50 -3.69 -2.76
C ASP A 44 15.53 -2.34 -2.02
N PRO A 45 15.39 -2.31 -0.69
CA PRO A 45 15.40 -1.08 0.09
C PRO A 45 16.81 -0.59 0.47
N THR A 46 17.87 -1.34 0.14
CA THR A 46 19.23 -1.09 0.64
C THR A 46 19.97 0.08 -0.04
N PRO A 47 19.78 0.37 -1.34
CA PRO A 47 20.51 1.46 -1.98
C PRO A 47 20.17 2.83 -1.36
N PRO A 48 21.11 3.80 -1.31
CA PRO A 48 20.85 5.11 -0.71
C PRO A 48 19.64 5.85 -1.29
N ALA A 49 19.42 5.78 -2.60
CA ALA A 49 18.24 6.36 -3.25
C ALA A 49 16.92 5.71 -2.78
N ALA A 50 16.94 4.40 -2.51
CA ALA A 50 15.79 3.67 -2.00
C ALA A 50 15.42 4.10 -0.56
N ARG A 51 16.40 4.51 0.26
CA ARG A 51 16.12 5.00 1.63
C ARG A 51 15.28 6.28 1.63
N GLY A 52 15.65 7.26 0.80
CA GLY A 52 14.87 8.49 0.65
C GLY A 52 13.47 8.23 0.11
N PHE A 53 13.38 7.35 -0.89
CA PHE A 53 12.11 6.92 -1.46
C PHE A 53 11.21 6.20 -0.43
N ASN A 54 11.77 5.31 0.39
CA ASN A 54 11.03 4.62 1.45
C ASN A 54 10.49 5.60 2.50
N GLN A 55 11.25 6.64 2.86
CA GLN A 55 10.76 7.69 3.77
C GLN A 55 9.62 8.52 3.17
N ALA A 56 9.70 8.83 1.87
CA ALA A 56 8.62 9.51 1.16
C ALA A 56 7.34 8.66 1.13
N ILE A 57 7.45 7.36 0.83
CA ILE A 57 6.31 6.44 0.88
C ILE A 57 5.78 6.31 2.31
N ALA A 58 6.65 6.14 3.31
CA ALA A 58 6.23 6.05 4.71
C ALA A 58 5.40 7.27 5.12
N SER A 59 5.86 8.47 4.75
CA SER A 59 5.15 9.72 5.04
C SER A 59 3.79 9.78 4.35
N MET A 60 3.72 9.38 3.08
CA MET A 60 2.47 9.34 2.32
C MET A 60 1.47 8.33 2.91
N VAL A 61 1.92 7.10 3.21
CA VAL A 61 1.07 6.05 3.80
C VAL A 61 0.59 6.47 5.19
N ALA A 62 1.45 7.11 6.00
CA ALA A 62 1.03 7.64 7.30
C ALA A 62 -0.05 8.72 7.17
N ALA A 63 0.13 9.67 6.24
CA ALA A 63 -0.84 10.73 5.99
C ALA A 63 -2.20 10.16 5.54
N ILE A 64 -2.20 9.19 4.62
CA ILE A 64 -3.40 8.48 4.17
C ILE A 64 -4.06 7.74 5.35
N GLY A 65 -3.28 7.01 6.16
CA GLY A 65 -3.78 6.27 7.31
C GLY A 65 -4.46 7.14 8.37
N ILE A 66 -3.85 8.29 8.72
CA ILE A 66 -4.49 9.30 9.59
C ILE A 66 -5.78 9.83 8.94
N GLY A 67 -5.74 10.13 7.64
CA GLY A 67 -6.91 10.58 6.89
C GLY A 67 -8.07 9.59 6.95
N GLN A 68 -7.79 8.28 6.87
CA GLN A 68 -8.80 7.24 7.03
C GLN A 68 -9.38 7.16 8.43
N ILE A 69 -8.54 7.19 9.47
CA ILE A 69 -8.97 7.14 10.87
C ILE A 69 -9.87 8.33 11.20
N VAL A 70 -9.48 9.53 10.78
CA VAL A 70 -10.27 10.74 11.02
C VAL A 70 -11.52 10.77 10.14
N GLY A 71 -11.39 10.47 8.85
CA GLY A 71 -12.48 10.51 7.89
C GLY A 71 -13.58 9.47 8.17
N ALA A 72 -13.24 8.30 8.69
CA ALA A 72 -14.23 7.29 9.09
C ALA A 72 -15.23 7.82 10.16
N LYS A 73 -14.86 8.85 10.92
CA LYS A 73 -15.75 9.49 11.91
C LYS A 73 -16.84 10.35 11.26
N ALA A 74 -16.65 10.78 10.01
CA ALA A 74 -17.66 11.51 9.25
C ALA A 74 -18.79 10.60 8.71
N GLY A 75 -18.68 9.29 8.91
CA GLY A 75 -19.70 8.32 8.56
C GLY A 75 -19.72 7.95 7.08
N PRO A 76 -20.84 7.39 6.58
CA PRO A 76 -20.91 6.76 5.27
C PRO A 76 -20.55 7.66 4.07
N VAL A 77 -20.66 8.98 4.23
CA VAL A 77 -20.34 9.97 3.19
C VAL A 77 -18.89 9.87 2.70
N MET A 78 -17.97 9.37 3.53
CA MET A 78 -16.56 9.24 3.17
C MET A 78 -16.23 7.96 2.40
N ARG A 79 -17.16 7.00 2.29
CA ARG A 79 -16.90 5.71 1.65
C ARG A 79 -16.49 5.85 0.19
N THR A 80 -17.23 6.62 -0.59
CA THR A 80 -16.91 6.86 -2.01
C THR A 80 -15.53 7.49 -2.19
N THR A 81 -15.13 8.39 -1.30
CA THR A 81 -13.78 8.96 -1.30
C THR A 81 -12.72 7.87 -1.11
N PHE A 82 -12.84 7.03 -0.08
CA PHE A 82 -11.86 5.98 0.19
C PHE A 82 -11.85 4.89 -0.86
N VAL A 83 -13.03 4.45 -1.33
CA VAL A 83 -13.13 3.49 -2.45
C VAL A 83 -12.43 4.03 -3.68
N SER A 84 -12.62 5.32 -4.01
CA SER A 84 -11.95 5.94 -5.17
C SER A 84 -10.44 6.00 -4.99
N MET A 85 -9.97 6.34 -3.79
CA MET A 85 -8.52 6.35 -3.48
C MET A 85 -7.91 4.96 -3.63
N TYR A 86 -8.54 3.92 -3.08
CA TYR A 86 -8.08 2.54 -3.23
C TYR A 86 -8.13 2.05 -4.68
N ALA A 87 -9.21 2.38 -5.40
CA ALA A 87 -9.35 1.99 -6.81
C ALA A 87 -8.25 2.62 -7.67
N VAL A 88 -7.99 3.92 -7.53
CA VAL A 88 -6.92 4.62 -8.27
C VAL A 88 -5.56 4.02 -7.93
N TRP A 89 -5.25 3.84 -6.64
CA TRP A 89 -3.99 3.23 -6.22
C TRP A 89 -3.83 1.82 -6.80
N GLY A 90 -4.88 1.00 -6.71
CA GLY A 90 -4.92 -0.37 -7.24
C GLY A 90 -4.64 -0.39 -8.73
N ILE A 91 -5.42 0.37 -9.51
CA ILE A 91 -5.31 0.43 -10.97
C ILE A 91 -3.92 0.91 -11.40
N LEU A 92 -3.41 2.00 -10.83
CA LEU A 92 -2.10 2.54 -11.20
C LEU A 92 -0.95 1.59 -10.82
N SER A 93 -1.05 0.91 -9.67
CA SER A 93 -0.06 -0.09 -9.26
C SER A 93 -0.06 -1.28 -10.22
N LEU A 94 -1.24 -1.81 -10.56
CA LEU A 94 -1.36 -2.91 -11.51
C LEU A 94 -0.88 -2.51 -12.91
N ALA A 95 -1.17 -1.29 -13.36
CA ALA A 95 -0.67 -0.76 -14.63
C ALA A 95 0.86 -0.61 -14.62
N THR A 96 1.45 -0.21 -13.49
CA THR A 96 2.92 -0.14 -13.32
C THR A 96 3.57 -1.52 -13.48
N CYS A 97 2.88 -2.59 -13.06
CA CYS A 97 3.37 -3.96 -13.27
C CYS A 97 3.40 -4.40 -14.74
N LEU A 98 2.81 -3.63 -15.67
CA LEU A 98 2.92 -3.84 -17.11
C LEU A 98 4.13 -3.13 -17.72
N THR A 99 4.90 -2.38 -16.93
CA THR A 99 6.12 -1.69 -17.36
C THR A 99 7.36 -2.31 -16.71
N ASP A 100 8.54 -1.83 -17.11
CA ASP A 100 9.84 -2.17 -16.51
C ASP A 100 10.00 -1.70 -15.05
N MET A 101 9.07 -0.90 -14.53
CA MET A 101 9.04 -0.43 -13.15
C MET A 101 8.23 -1.34 -12.21
N GLY A 102 7.65 -2.43 -12.75
CA GLY A 102 6.91 -3.42 -11.98
C GLY A 102 7.77 -4.14 -10.94
N SER A 103 7.16 -4.45 -9.79
CA SER A 103 7.77 -5.32 -8.77
C SER A 103 6.70 -6.15 -8.06
N ALA A 104 7.11 -7.23 -7.40
CA ALA A 104 6.20 -8.05 -6.59
C ALA A 104 5.51 -7.24 -5.48
N THR A 105 6.22 -6.25 -4.91
CA THR A 105 5.67 -5.31 -3.92
C THR A 105 4.55 -4.46 -4.54
N VAL A 106 4.77 -3.91 -5.74
CA VAL A 106 3.78 -3.07 -6.44
C VAL A 106 2.57 -3.91 -6.85
N LEU A 107 2.79 -5.14 -7.33
CA LEU A 107 1.70 -6.06 -7.68
C LEU A 107 0.84 -6.41 -6.47
N PHE A 108 1.48 -6.80 -5.36
CA PHE A 108 0.76 -7.11 -4.12
C PHE A 108 0.01 -5.89 -3.59
N SER A 109 0.63 -4.71 -3.63
CA SER A 109 -0.01 -3.44 -3.26
C SER A 109 -1.23 -3.17 -4.13
N GLY A 110 -1.11 -3.34 -5.45
CA GLY A 110 -2.21 -3.17 -6.39
C GLY A 110 -3.40 -4.10 -6.10
N ILE A 111 -3.12 -5.40 -5.92
CA ILE A 111 -4.13 -6.40 -5.57
C ILE A 111 -4.82 -6.03 -4.23
N ASN A 112 -4.04 -5.70 -3.20
CA ASN A 112 -4.58 -5.37 -1.88
C ASN A 112 -5.54 -4.17 -1.96
N HIS A 113 -5.15 -3.09 -2.66
CA HIS A 113 -5.99 -1.90 -2.79
C HIS A 113 -7.24 -2.17 -3.65
N SER A 114 -7.14 -2.95 -4.72
CA SER A 114 -8.31 -3.34 -5.50
C SER A 114 -9.30 -4.20 -4.70
N VAL A 115 -8.80 -5.12 -3.87
CA VAL A 115 -9.66 -5.92 -2.96
C VAL A 115 -10.33 -5.02 -1.93
N PHE A 116 -9.57 -4.12 -1.28
CA PHE A 116 -10.15 -3.19 -0.30
C PHE A 116 -11.17 -2.24 -0.93
N ALA A 117 -10.95 -1.75 -2.15
CA ALA A 117 -11.94 -0.96 -2.88
C ALA A 117 -13.26 -1.73 -3.03
N GLY A 118 -13.21 -3.02 -3.37
CA GLY A 118 -14.39 -3.87 -3.51
C GLY A 118 -15.08 -4.23 -2.19
N VAL A 119 -14.32 -4.42 -1.11
CA VAL A 119 -14.88 -4.76 0.22
C VAL A 119 -15.48 -3.54 0.93
N VAL A 120 -14.94 -2.34 0.68
CA VAL A 120 -15.39 -1.10 1.33
C VAL A 120 -16.60 -0.47 0.60
N TYR A 121 -16.81 -0.78 -0.68
CA TYR A 121 -17.98 -0.36 -1.48
C TYR A 121 -19.29 -0.87 -0.86
#